data_AF-A0A553NQW4-F1
#
_entry.id   AF-A0A553NQW4-F1
#
_cell.length_a   1.000
_cell.length_b   1.000
_cell.length_c   1.000
_cell.angle_alpha   90.00
_cell.angle_beta   90.00
_cell.angle_gamma   90.00
#
_symmetry.space_group_name_H-M   'P 1'
#
loop_
_entity.id
_entity.type
_entity.pdbx_description
1 polymer ?
#
loop_
_entity_poly.entity_id
_entity_poly.type
_entity_poly.pdbx_seq_one_letter_code
_entity_poly.pdbx_strand_id
1 'polypeptide(L)'
;MINDTTWLSGAPFWVGLGLGVSVSLVLWRVTADRRGHAHPQLQVDHDDDDDEWESQSEDEEAEEHDELGDDEEEEEEVEGGAPLGSARGPMKMTLVVRNDLKMGKGKAAAQCAHAAVAAYKMAKHRWPAILRRWERHGQPKVVLKVDTQLELETVQAAARSLGLVNAIITDAGRTQIDPGSRTVVAVGPGPDSLVDRVTGHLKLY
;
A
#
# COMPACT_ATOMS: atom_id res chain seq x y z
N MET A 1 47.38 32.46 66.01
CA MET A 1 46.04 32.80 65.52
C MET A 1 45.45 31.50 65.00
N ILE A 2 44.64 30.78 65.80
CA ILE A 2 43.16 30.90 65.88
C ILE A 2 42.55 30.56 64.50
N ASN A 3 41.58 29.69 64.28
CA ASN A 3 40.87 28.56 64.92
C ASN A 3 39.93 28.05 63.79
N ASP A 4 39.48 26.80 63.87
CA ASP A 4 38.12 26.29 63.57
C ASP A 4 37.38 26.77 62.29
N THR A 5 36.65 25.95 61.53
CA THR A 5 35.41 25.32 62.01
C THR A 5 34.88 24.29 61.00
N THR A 6 34.43 23.19 61.58
CA THR A 6 33.72 21.99 61.11
C THR A 6 32.21 22.18 60.80
N TRP A 7 31.58 21.12 60.24
CA TRP A 7 30.14 20.73 60.22
C TRP A 7 29.24 21.38 59.15
N LEU A 8 28.11 20.82 58.67
CA LEU A 8 27.53 19.49 58.35
C LEU A 8 26.09 19.80 57.85
N SER A 9 25.45 18.81 57.22
CA SER A 9 23.99 18.68 56.96
C SER A 9 23.43 19.49 55.78
N GLY A 10 22.45 19.04 55.00
CA GLY A 10 21.63 17.83 55.02
C GLY A 10 20.73 17.83 53.75
N ALA A 11 20.25 16.64 53.37
CA ALA A 11 19.31 16.46 52.26
C ALA A 11 17.92 17.09 52.55
N PRO A 12 17.05 17.24 51.53
CA PRO A 12 15.98 16.24 51.46
C PRO A 12 15.60 15.75 50.05
N PHE A 13 15.21 14.48 50.08
CA PHE A 13 14.31 13.73 49.21
C PHE A 13 13.09 14.56 48.72
N TRP A 14 12.77 14.48 47.43
CA TRP A 14 11.43 14.76 46.92
C TRP A 14 10.94 13.59 46.07
N VAL A 15 10.00 12.84 46.64
CA VAL A 15 9.08 11.95 45.94
C VAL A 15 7.93 12.82 45.42
N GLY A 16 7.62 12.71 44.13
CA GLY A 16 6.47 13.37 43.52
C GLY A 16 5.76 12.42 42.57
N LEU A 17 4.72 11.73 43.07
CA LEU A 17 3.66 11.16 42.24
C LEU A 17 2.92 12.30 41.53
N GLY A 18 2.74 12.19 40.22
CA GLY A 18 1.89 13.07 39.43
C GLY A 18 1.23 12.29 38.30
N LEU A 19 0.04 11.75 38.59
CA LEU A 19 -0.90 11.22 37.60
C LEU A 19 -1.28 12.34 36.62
N GLY A 20 -0.85 12.24 35.37
CA GLY A 20 -1.31 13.07 34.26
C GLY A 20 -2.26 12.30 33.36
N VAL A 21 -3.56 12.32 33.69
CA VAL A 21 -4.62 11.90 32.77
C VAL A 21 -5.27 13.17 32.20
N SER A 22 -5.23 13.31 30.87
CA SER A 22 -6.11 14.20 30.08
C SER A 22 -6.04 13.67 28.64
N VAL A 23 -6.94 12.78 28.22
CA VAL A 23 -8.32 13.04 27.73
C VAL A 23 -8.36 14.13 26.67
N SER A 24 -8.42 13.70 25.41
CA SER A 24 -9.19 14.34 24.35
C SER A 24 -9.27 13.40 23.14
N LEU A 25 -10.15 12.40 23.21
CA LEU A 25 -10.75 11.78 22.02
C LEU A 25 -12.25 12.00 22.13
N VAL A 26 -12.72 13.09 21.51
CA VAL A 26 -14.15 13.37 21.35
C VAL A 26 -14.70 12.40 20.32
N LEU A 27 -15.51 11.46 20.80
CA LEU A 27 -16.43 10.67 19.98
C LEU A 27 -17.40 11.61 19.25
N TRP A 28 -17.50 11.47 17.94
CA TRP A 28 -18.64 11.94 17.18
C TRP A 28 -19.81 10.96 17.36
N ARG A 29 -20.82 11.37 18.15
CA ARG A 29 -22.15 10.77 18.14
C ARG A 29 -23.02 11.56 17.17
N VAL A 30 -23.37 10.95 16.03
CA VAL A 30 -24.55 11.35 15.25
C VAL A 30 -25.77 10.90 16.03
N THR A 31 -26.61 11.85 16.39
CA THR A 31 -27.86 11.69 17.14
C THR A 31 -28.96 11.13 16.23
N ALA A 32 -29.50 9.97 16.58
CA ALA A 32 -30.86 9.60 16.23
C ALA A 32 -31.82 10.29 17.20
N ASP A 33 -32.79 11.04 16.67
CA ASP A 33 -33.83 11.71 17.45
C ASP A 33 -35.10 10.84 17.57
N ARG A 34 -35.47 10.66 18.84
CA ARG A 34 -36.76 10.42 19.50
C ARG A 34 -38.01 9.99 18.72
N ARG A 35 -38.68 8.98 19.31
CA ARG A 35 -40.05 9.00 19.89
C ARG A 35 -40.36 7.57 20.39
N GLY A 36 -40.86 7.23 21.58
CA GLY A 36 -41.31 7.91 22.79
C GLY A 36 -41.99 6.88 23.72
N HIS A 37 -42.27 7.27 24.96
CA HIS A 37 -43.23 6.71 25.95
C HIS A 37 -42.80 5.60 26.94
N ALA A 38 -42.42 6.08 28.15
CA ALA A 38 -42.86 5.72 29.52
C ALA A 38 -42.91 4.26 30.07
N HIS A 39 -42.25 4.14 31.24
CA HIS A 39 -42.20 3.17 32.37
C HIS A 39 -43.49 2.39 32.75
N PRO A 40 -43.47 1.31 33.60
CA PRO A 40 -42.47 0.93 34.63
C PRO A 40 -42.12 -0.57 34.81
N GLN A 41 -41.17 -0.81 35.72
CA GLN A 41 -40.60 -2.06 36.25
C GLN A 41 -41.53 -3.28 36.34
N LEU A 42 -41.01 -4.48 36.00
CA LEU A 42 -41.44 -5.76 36.57
C LEU A 42 -40.34 -6.83 36.42
N GLN A 43 -40.42 -7.82 37.30
CA GLN A 43 -39.37 -8.71 37.81
C GLN A 43 -38.71 -9.63 36.77
N VAL A 44 -37.48 -10.04 37.13
CA VAL A 44 -36.76 -11.17 36.54
C VAL A 44 -37.46 -12.44 36.98
N ASP A 45 -37.96 -13.22 36.03
CA ASP A 45 -38.16 -14.66 36.18
C ASP A 45 -37.35 -15.35 35.08
N HIS A 46 -36.57 -16.33 35.53
CA HIS A 46 -35.66 -17.18 34.78
C HIS A 46 -36.44 -18.45 34.49
N ASP A 47 -36.80 -18.68 33.24
CA ASP A 47 -37.30 -19.95 32.76
C ASP A 47 -36.41 -20.38 31.58
N ASP A 48 -35.77 -21.53 31.78
CA ASP A 48 -35.06 -22.30 30.77
C ASP A 48 -36.07 -22.82 29.75
N ASP A 49 -35.85 -22.53 28.47
CA ASP A 49 -36.48 -23.26 27.37
C ASP A 49 -35.40 -23.67 26.36
N ASP A 50 -35.30 -24.99 26.22
CA ASP A 50 -34.42 -25.74 25.34
C ASP A 50 -34.78 -25.51 23.86
N ASP A 51 -33.91 -24.85 23.09
CA ASP A 51 -34.03 -24.83 21.63
C ASP A 51 -33.17 -25.93 21.00
N GLU A 52 -33.90 -27.00 20.70
CA GLU A 52 -33.63 -28.17 19.88
C GLU A 52 -33.08 -27.78 18.49
N TRP A 53 -31.79 -28.03 18.21
CA TRP A 53 -31.21 -27.87 16.88
C TRP A 53 -31.23 -29.21 16.13
N GLU A 54 -32.24 -29.41 15.29
CA GLU A 54 -32.34 -30.57 14.41
C GLU A 54 -31.19 -30.59 13.39
N SER A 55 -30.48 -31.72 13.37
CA SER A 55 -29.52 -32.09 12.33
C SER A 55 -30.28 -32.73 11.17
N GLN A 56 -30.09 -32.22 9.96
CA GLN A 56 -30.37 -32.99 8.74
C GLN A 56 -29.21 -32.82 7.74
N SER A 57 -28.43 -33.89 7.66
CA SER A 57 -27.50 -34.25 6.60
C SER A 57 -28.22 -35.18 5.63
N GLU A 58 -28.18 -34.91 4.34
CA GLU A 58 -28.32 -35.93 3.28
C GLU A 58 -27.49 -35.51 2.05
N ASP A 59 -27.07 -36.53 1.32
CA ASP A 59 -25.82 -36.64 0.58
C ASP A 59 -25.93 -36.38 -0.94
N GLU A 60 -24.75 -36.17 -1.54
CA GLU A 60 -24.28 -36.55 -2.88
C GLU A 60 -25.18 -36.38 -4.13
N GLU A 61 -24.72 -35.59 -5.11
CA GLU A 61 -24.62 -36.04 -6.51
C GLU A 61 -23.37 -35.42 -7.19
N ALA A 62 -22.77 -36.20 -8.09
CA ALA A 62 -21.42 -36.03 -8.64
C ALA A 62 -21.44 -35.68 -10.14
N GLU A 63 -20.35 -35.00 -10.56
CA GLU A 63 -19.77 -34.88 -11.91
C GLU A 63 -20.60 -34.24 -13.04
N GLU A 64 -20.16 -33.07 -13.52
CA GLU A 64 -19.98 -32.88 -14.98
C GLU A 64 -18.77 -31.98 -15.25
N HIS A 65 -17.86 -32.54 -16.03
CA HIS A 65 -16.56 -32.01 -16.43
C HIS A 65 -16.72 -31.38 -17.81
N ASP A 66 -17.00 -30.07 -17.85
CA ASP A 66 -17.12 -29.34 -19.12
C ASP A 66 -15.82 -28.63 -19.50
N GLU A 67 -15.55 -28.74 -20.80
CA GLU A 67 -14.27 -28.64 -21.45
C GLU A 67 -13.63 -27.24 -21.39
N LEU A 68 -12.30 -27.23 -21.32
CA LEU A 68 -11.47 -26.05 -21.56
C LEU A 68 -11.73 -25.54 -22.98
N GLY A 69 -12.55 -24.50 -23.10
CA GLY A 69 -12.49 -23.59 -24.23
C GLY A 69 -11.14 -22.88 -24.18
N ASP A 70 -10.20 -23.33 -25.00
CA ASP A 70 -9.02 -22.56 -25.39
C ASP A 70 -9.54 -21.40 -26.24
N ASP A 71 -10.09 -20.38 -25.57
CA ASP A 71 -10.39 -19.10 -26.20
C ASP A 71 -9.03 -18.50 -26.56
N GLU A 72 -8.57 -18.81 -27.77
CA GLU A 72 -7.62 -17.97 -28.49
C GLU A 72 -8.26 -16.58 -28.56
N GLU A 73 -8.02 -15.75 -27.53
CA GLU A 73 -8.38 -14.34 -27.53
C GLU A 73 -7.76 -13.74 -28.79
N GLU A 74 -8.57 -13.53 -29.83
CA GLU A 74 -8.18 -12.83 -31.04
C GLU A 74 -7.54 -11.51 -30.59
N GLU A 75 -6.24 -11.36 -30.87
CA GLU A 75 -5.51 -10.13 -30.57
C GLU A 75 -6.15 -9.02 -31.42
N GLU A 76 -7.15 -8.31 -30.88
CA GLU A 76 -7.72 -7.13 -31.53
C GLU A 76 -6.57 -6.14 -31.77
N GLU A 77 -6.14 -6.03 -33.04
CA GLU A 77 -5.17 -5.05 -33.49
C GLU A 77 -5.77 -3.66 -33.31
N VAL A 78 -5.49 -3.02 -32.18
CA VAL A 78 -5.81 -1.61 -31.97
C VAL A 78 -4.91 -0.79 -32.89
N GLU A 79 -5.40 -0.45 -34.07
CA GLU A 79 -4.73 0.48 -34.98
C GLU A 79 -4.56 1.84 -34.31
N GLY A 80 -3.29 2.22 -34.10
CA GLY A 80 -2.92 3.59 -33.76
C GLY A 80 -2.23 3.75 -32.41
N GLY A 81 -0.99 3.28 -32.27
CA GLY A 81 -0.06 3.85 -31.29
C GLY A 81 1.02 2.93 -30.72
N ALA A 82 2.14 2.80 -31.45
CA ALA A 82 3.47 2.47 -30.91
C ALA A 82 3.72 0.99 -30.47
N PRO A 83 5.00 0.56 -30.39
CA PRO A 83 5.45 -0.84 -30.41
C PRO A 83 5.20 -1.64 -29.11
N LEU A 84 4.37 -1.15 -28.19
CA LEU A 84 4.05 -1.87 -26.97
C LEU A 84 3.20 -3.12 -27.24
N GLY A 85 2.21 -3.03 -28.14
CA GLY A 85 1.27 -4.11 -28.43
C GLY A 85 1.92 -5.31 -29.14
N SER A 86 2.87 -5.08 -30.03
CA SER A 86 3.50 -6.12 -30.85
C SER A 86 4.72 -6.79 -30.21
N ALA A 87 5.25 -6.25 -29.11
CA ALA A 87 6.46 -6.77 -28.48
C ALA A 87 6.16 -8.11 -27.79
N ARG A 88 6.62 -9.23 -28.37
CA ARG A 88 6.61 -10.56 -27.74
C ARG A 88 7.79 -10.70 -26.76
N GLY A 89 7.62 -11.45 -25.66
CA GLY A 89 8.62 -11.63 -24.62
C GLY A 89 8.09 -11.51 -23.18
N PRO A 90 8.99 -11.62 -22.18
CA PRO A 90 8.67 -11.41 -20.78
C PRO A 90 8.20 -9.98 -20.50
N MET A 91 7.41 -9.83 -19.45
CA MET A 91 6.85 -8.55 -19.00
C MET A 91 7.38 -8.22 -17.62
N LYS A 92 7.56 -6.93 -17.30
CA LYS A 92 7.85 -6.50 -15.93
C LYS A 92 7.34 -5.11 -15.59
N MET A 93 7.34 -4.81 -14.30
CA MET A 93 7.29 -3.46 -13.75
C MET A 93 8.56 -3.21 -12.94
N THR A 94 9.18 -2.05 -13.09
CA THR A 94 10.31 -1.64 -12.24
C THR A 94 9.89 -0.50 -11.31
N LEU A 95 10.29 -0.59 -10.04
CA LEU A 95 10.04 0.41 -9.01
C LEU A 95 11.38 1.03 -8.65
N VAL A 96 11.61 2.27 -9.07
CA VAL A 96 12.88 2.97 -8.85
C VAL A 96 12.74 3.85 -7.62
N VAL A 97 13.56 3.59 -6.60
CA VAL A 97 13.50 4.20 -5.28
C VAL A 97 14.65 5.19 -5.11
N ARG A 98 14.36 6.37 -4.54
CA ARG A 98 15.41 7.28 -4.09
C ARG A 98 16.10 6.79 -2.83
N ASN A 99 17.38 6.47 -2.96
CA ASN A 99 18.22 5.96 -1.88
C ASN A 99 18.87 7.06 -1.02
N ASP A 100 18.94 8.29 -1.53
CA ASP A 100 19.41 9.46 -0.79
C ASP A 100 18.48 9.85 0.36
N LEU A 101 17.19 9.54 0.23
CA LEU A 101 16.16 9.79 1.26
C LEU A 101 16.28 8.90 2.50
N LYS A 102 17.17 7.90 2.51
CA LYS A 102 17.41 6.95 3.62
C LYS A 102 16.12 6.38 4.24
N MET A 103 15.14 6.07 3.38
CA MET A 103 13.89 5.47 3.82
C MET A 103 14.15 4.12 4.51
N GLY A 104 13.56 3.92 5.68
CA GLY A 104 13.54 2.60 6.32
C GLY A 104 12.77 1.58 5.47
N LYS A 105 13.09 0.29 5.63
CA LYS A 105 12.55 -0.82 4.82
C LYS A 105 11.02 -0.77 4.68
N GLY A 106 10.30 -0.55 5.78
CA GLY A 106 8.84 -0.47 5.77
C GLY A 106 8.30 0.71 4.97
N LYS A 107 8.93 1.88 5.07
CA LYS A 107 8.54 3.07 4.29
C LYS A 107 8.82 2.85 2.80
N ALA A 108 9.99 2.33 2.45
CA ALA A 108 10.33 2.02 1.07
C ALA A 108 9.35 1.02 0.44
N ALA A 109 8.99 -0.04 1.18
CA ALA A 109 8.00 -1.02 0.74
C ALA A 109 6.61 -0.39 0.51
N ALA A 110 6.14 0.45 1.44
CA ALA A 110 4.86 1.15 1.29
C ALA A 110 4.85 2.08 0.06
N GLN A 111 5.92 2.84 -0.16
CA GLN A 111 6.05 3.72 -1.32
C GLN A 111 6.10 2.94 -2.64
N CYS A 112 6.80 1.81 -2.66
CA CYS A 112 6.80 0.87 -3.79
C CYS A 112 5.39 0.33 -4.08
N ALA A 113 4.64 -0.06 -3.05
CA ALA A 113 3.27 -0.52 -3.20
C ALA A 113 2.35 0.58 -3.76
N HIS A 114 2.46 1.82 -3.27
CA HIS A 114 1.72 2.96 -3.82
C HIS A 114 2.05 3.21 -5.29
N ALA A 115 3.33 3.17 -5.67
CA ALA A 115 3.78 3.36 -7.05
C ALA A 115 3.22 2.26 -7.97
N ALA A 116 3.29 1.00 -7.53
CA ALA A 116 2.80 -0.14 -8.27
C ALA A 116 1.29 -0.07 -8.51
N VAL A 117 0.49 0.24 -7.48
CA VAL A 117 -0.97 0.37 -7.60
C VAL A 117 -1.35 1.55 -8.50
N ALA A 118 -0.64 2.67 -8.40
CA ALA A 118 -0.88 3.82 -9.28
C ALA A 118 -0.61 3.47 -10.75
N ALA A 119 0.53 2.84 -11.04
CA ALA A 119 0.87 2.39 -12.39
C ALA A 119 -0.11 1.32 -12.91
N TYR A 120 -0.51 0.38 -12.07
CA TYR A 120 -1.52 -0.63 -12.40
C TYR A 120 -2.84 0.01 -12.85
N LYS A 121 -3.37 0.96 -12.07
CA LYS A 121 -4.62 1.67 -12.40
C LYS A 121 -4.49 2.42 -13.73
N MET A 122 -3.36 3.08 -13.98
CA MET A 122 -3.11 3.75 -15.25
C MET A 122 -3.04 2.75 -16.42
N ALA A 123 -2.35 1.63 -16.24
CA ALA A 123 -2.23 0.58 -17.26
C ALA A 123 -3.57 -0.07 -17.58
N LYS A 124 -4.43 -0.28 -16.58
CA LYS A 124 -5.77 -0.84 -16.77
C LYS A 124 -6.61 -0.04 -17.76
N HIS A 125 -6.47 1.29 -17.75
CA HIS A 125 -7.22 2.17 -18.65
C HIS A 125 -6.49 2.40 -19.98
N ARG A 126 -5.15 2.51 -19.97
CA ARG A 126 -4.38 2.90 -21.15
C ARG A 126 -3.97 1.71 -22.03
N TRP A 127 -3.66 0.58 -21.41
CA TRP A 127 -3.10 -0.61 -22.07
C TRP A 127 -3.59 -1.91 -21.42
N PRO A 128 -4.90 -2.22 -21.48
CA PRO A 128 -5.47 -3.38 -20.80
C PRO A 128 -4.88 -4.73 -21.25
N ALA A 129 -4.56 -4.89 -22.54
CA ALA A 129 -3.93 -6.11 -23.06
C ALA A 129 -2.50 -6.33 -22.49
N ILE A 130 -1.71 -5.25 -22.39
CA ILE A 130 -0.38 -5.27 -21.78
C ILE A 130 -0.45 -5.62 -20.30
N LEU A 131 -1.46 -5.08 -19.60
CA LEU A 131 -1.70 -5.39 -18.20
C LEU A 131 -2.04 -6.87 -18.02
N ARG A 132 -3.04 -7.40 -18.74
CA ARG A 132 -3.43 -8.82 -18.70
C ARG A 132 -2.24 -9.73 -18.95
N ARG A 133 -1.42 -9.39 -19.94
CA ARG A 133 -0.20 -10.14 -20.25
C ARG A 133 0.78 -10.15 -19.08
N TRP A 134 1.06 -9.00 -18.47
CA TRP A 134 1.94 -8.93 -17.30
C TRP A 134 1.39 -9.72 -16.10
N GLU A 135 0.08 -9.72 -15.89
CA GLU A 135 -0.59 -10.54 -14.87
C GLU A 135 -0.40 -12.04 -15.14
N ARG A 136 -0.59 -12.50 -16.39
CA ARG A 136 -0.32 -13.89 -16.80
C ARG A 136 1.14 -14.30 -16.61
N HIS A 137 2.08 -13.36 -16.64
CA HIS A 137 3.50 -13.61 -16.33
C HIS A 137 3.82 -13.61 -14.83
N GLY A 138 2.81 -13.64 -13.95
CA GLY A 138 3.01 -13.61 -12.51
C GLY A 138 3.34 -12.22 -11.97
N GLN A 139 2.99 -11.17 -12.71
CA GLN A 139 3.10 -9.76 -12.32
C GLN A 139 4.45 -9.36 -11.69
N PRO A 140 5.60 -9.68 -12.32
CA PRO A 140 6.92 -9.48 -11.74
C PRO A 140 7.24 -8.01 -11.54
N LYS A 141 7.84 -7.71 -10.40
CA LYS A 141 8.23 -6.36 -9.95
C LYS A 141 9.71 -6.38 -9.53
N VAL A 142 10.51 -5.48 -10.07
CA VAL A 142 11.93 -5.35 -9.72
C VAL A 142 12.16 -4.00 -9.06
N VAL A 143 12.82 -3.98 -7.89
CA VAL A 143 13.09 -2.74 -7.16
C VAL A 143 14.52 -2.29 -7.41
N LEU A 144 14.67 -1.09 -7.93
CA LEU A 144 15.93 -0.47 -8.33
C LEU A 144 16.15 0.83 -7.56
N LYS A 145 17.35 1.41 -7.65
CA LYS A 145 17.67 2.67 -6.97
C LYS A 145 18.36 3.71 -7.84
N VAL A 146 18.11 4.95 -7.43
CA VAL A 146 18.80 6.17 -7.85
C VAL A 146 19.20 6.95 -6.60
N ASP A 147 20.20 7.82 -6.71
CA ASP A 147 20.73 8.57 -5.58
C ASP A 147 20.33 10.05 -5.60
N THR A 148 19.51 10.48 -6.57
CA THR A 148 18.99 11.86 -6.60
C THR A 148 17.55 11.95 -7.12
N GLN A 149 16.87 13.06 -6.83
CA GLN A 149 15.57 13.38 -7.42
C GLN A 149 15.66 13.56 -8.93
N LEU A 150 16.72 14.21 -9.42
CA LEU A 150 16.90 14.49 -10.84
C LEU A 150 17.02 13.19 -11.66
N GLU A 151 17.74 12.20 -11.14
CA GLU A 151 17.82 10.85 -11.76
C GLU A 151 16.45 10.18 -11.80
N LEU A 152 15.67 10.27 -10.71
CA LEU A 152 14.30 9.73 -10.65
C LEU A 152 13.39 10.37 -11.72
N GLU A 153 13.51 11.68 -11.89
CA GLU A 153 12.76 12.45 -12.90
C GLU A 153 13.21 12.13 -14.32
N THR A 154 14.50 11.89 -14.51
CA THR A 154 15.06 11.45 -15.80
C THR A 154 14.51 10.09 -16.20
N VAL A 155 14.42 9.14 -15.26
CA VAL A 155 13.76 7.84 -15.47
C VAL A 155 12.30 8.03 -15.89
N GLN A 156 11.56 8.92 -15.20
CA GLN A 156 10.17 9.21 -15.53
C GLN A 156 10.02 9.79 -16.95
N ALA A 157 10.87 10.76 -17.30
CA ALA A 157 10.85 11.40 -18.61
C ALA A 157 11.18 10.39 -19.74
N ALA A 158 12.19 9.54 -19.53
CA ALA A 158 12.54 8.48 -20.46
C ALA A 158 11.40 7.47 -20.65
N ALA A 159 10.76 7.00 -19.57
CA ALA A 159 9.58 6.13 -19.66
C ALA A 159 8.44 6.78 -20.46
N ARG A 160 8.15 8.06 -20.19
CA ARG A 160 7.12 8.83 -20.91
C ARG A 160 7.44 8.95 -22.40
N SER A 161 8.70 9.21 -22.76
CA SER A 161 9.14 9.32 -24.16
C SER A 161 8.98 8.03 -24.95
N LEU A 162 9.07 6.88 -24.29
CA LEU A 162 8.86 5.55 -24.87
C LEU A 162 7.40 5.08 -24.82
N GLY A 163 6.47 5.92 -24.34
CA GLY A 163 5.05 5.58 -24.23
C GLY A 163 4.72 4.61 -23.09
N LEU A 164 5.68 4.27 -22.22
CA LEU A 164 5.48 3.39 -21.08
C LEU A 164 4.60 4.06 -20.02
N VAL A 165 3.75 3.25 -19.39
CA VAL A 165 3.07 3.64 -18.15
C VAL A 165 4.12 3.96 -17.09
N ASN A 166 3.92 5.05 -16.37
CA ASN A 166 4.74 5.42 -15.23
C ASN A 166 3.91 6.18 -14.21
N ALA A 167 4.27 6.03 -12.93
CA ALA A 167 3.62 6.74 -11.83
C ALA A 167 4.68 7.17 -10.82
N ILE A 168 4.71 8.45 -10.47
CA ILE A 168 5.63 8.98 -9.46
C ILE A 168 4.87 9.22 -8.16
N ILE A 169 5.45 8.78 -7.06
CA ILE A 169 4.92 8.97 -5.72
C ILE A 169 5.67 10.12 -5.05
N THR A 170 4.88 10.92 -4.33
CA THR A 170 5.35 12.06 -3.56
C THR A 170 4.98 11.82 -2.10
N ASP A 171 5.93 12.02 -1.19
CA ASP A 171 5.63 11.93 0.23
C ASP A 171 4.75 13.12 0.65
N ALA A 172 3.65 12.81 1.35
CA ALA A 172 2.68 13.81 1.81
C ALA A 172 3.17 14.63 3.02
N GLY A 173 4.44 14.52 3.40
CA GLY A 173 5.05 15.33 4.46
C GLY A 173 4.68 14.89 5.88
N ARG A 174 4.34 13.61 6.11
CA ARG A 174 4.11 13.06 7.46
C ARG A 174 5.37 12.51 8.13
N THR A 175 6.55 12.76 7.55
CA THR A 175 7.83 12.23 8.03
C THR A 175 8.95 13.28 7.92
N GLN A 176 10.17 12.92 8.35
CA GLN A 176 11.40 13.74 8.35
C GLN A 176 11.96 14.08 6.94
N ILE A 177 11.20 13.84 5.87
CA ILE A 177 11.56 14.19 4.49
C ILE A 177 10.81 15.47 4.13
N ASP A 178 11.47 16.39 3.42
CA ASP A 178 10.86 17.63 2.98
C ASP A 178 9.53 17.37 2.24
N PRO A 179 8.43 18.04 2.64
CA PRO A 179 7.12 17.88 2.01
C PRO A 179 7.20 18.06 0.50
N GLY A 180 6.56 17.18 -0.27
CA GLY A 180 6.59 17.26 -1.73
C GLY A 180 7.78 16.55 -2.38
N SER A 181 8.65 15.89 -1.60
CA SER A 181 9.73 15.05 -2.14
C SER A 181 9.17 13.87 -2.92
N ARG A 182 9.61 13.74 -4.19
CA ARG A 182 9.36 12.55 -5.01
C ARG A 182 10.18 11.39 -4.45
N THR A 183 9.57 10.24 -4.21
CA THR A 183 10.17 9.11 -3.48
C THR A 183 10.47 7.92 -4.39
N VAL A 184 9.47 7.50 -5.17
CA VAL A 184 9.51 6.30 -6.02
C VAL A 184 8.84 6.60 -7.34
N VAL A 185 9.40 6.09 -8.44
CA VAL A 185 8.72 6.04 -9.74
C VAL A 185 8.54 4.58 -10.18
N ALA A 186 7.32 4.20 -10.51
CA ALA A 186 7.04 2.96 -11.22
C ALA A 186 7.19 3.19 -12.73
N VAL A 187 7.79 2.23 -13.42
CA VAL A 187 7.88 2.15 -14.88
C VAL A 187 7.33 0.80 -15.33
N GLY A 188 6.41 0.82 -16.29
CA GLY A 188 5.62 -0.34 -16.68
C GLY A 188 4.28 -0.44 -15.91
N PRO A 189 3.57 -1.58 -16.00
CA PRO A 189 4.01 -2.82 -16.62
C PRO A 189 4.22 -2.70 -18.13
N GLY A 190 5.17 -3.43 -18.67
CA GLY A 190 5.49 -3.42 -20.11
C GLY A 190 6.49 -4.50 -20.50
N PRO A 191 6.81 -4.62 -21.80
CA PRO A 191 7.81 -5.55 -22.30
C PRO A 191 9.15 -5.32 -21.63
N ASP A 192 9.80 -6.40 -21.17
CA ASP A 192 11.05 -6.38 -20.41
C ASP A 192 12.13 -5.56 -21.11
N SER A 193 12.32 -5.79 -22.41
CA SER A 193 13.28 -5.09 -23.27
C SER A 193 13.03 -3.59 -23.36
N LEU A 194 11.77 -3.16 -23.35
CA LEU A 194 11.42 -1.73 -23.42
C LEU A 194 11.59 -1.05 -22.06
N VAL A 195 11.24 -1.75 -20.97
CA VAL A 195 11.49 -1.27 -19.61
C VAL A 195 12.99 -1.13 -19.35
N ASP A 196 13.82 -2.08 -19.81
CA ASP A 196 15.27 -2.04 -19.62
C ASP A 196 15.98 -0.93 -20.38
N ARG A 197 15.42 -0.45 -21.51
CA ARG A 197 15.92 0.76 -22.16
C ARG A 197 15.86 1.99 -21.24
N VAL A 198 14.97 1.98 -20.24
CA VAL A 198 14.85 3.04 -19.25
C VAL A 198 15.65 2.72 -18.00
N THR A 199 15.58 1.49 -17.48
CA THR A 199 16.03 1.19 -16.11
C THR A 199 17.11 0.12 -16.01
N GLY A 200 17.50 -0.54 -17.11
CA GLY A 200 18.41 -1.70 -17.09
C GLY A 200 19.84 -1.38 -16.63
N HIS A 201 20.23 -0.10 -16.63
CA HIS A 201 21.54 0.36 -16.14
C HIS A 201 21.53 0.69 -14.64
N LEU A 202 20.36 0.67 -13.99
CA LEU A 202 20.23 1.00 -12.57
C LEU A 202 20.56 -0.20 -11.68
N LYS A 203 20.98 0.07 -10.45
CA LYS A 203 21.32 -0.96 -9.47
C LYS A 203 20.06 -1.40 -8.70
N LEU A 204 20.06 -2.65 -8.22
CA LEU A 204 19.05 -3.13 -7.27
C LEU A 204 19.07 -2.30 -5.98
N TYR A 205 17.88 -2.03 -5.43
CA TYR A 205 17.69 -1.22 -4.21
C TYR A 205 18.35 -1.87 -2.99
#